data_AF-A0A7Y4WHK8-F1
#
_entry.id   AF-A0A7Y4WHK8-F1
#
_cell.length_a   1.000
_cell.length_b   1.000
_cell.length_c   1.000
_cell.angle_alpha   90.00
_cell.angle_beta   90.00
_cell.angle_gamma   90.00
#
_symmetry.space_group_name_H-M   'P 1'
#
loop_
_entity.id
_entity.type
_entity.pdbx_description
1 polymer ?
#
loop_
_entity_poly.entity_id
_entity_poly.type
_entity_poly.pdbx_seq_one_letter_code
_entity_poly.pdbx_strand_id
1 'polypeptide(L)'
;MRLLQLTAGTGSFHCGTCLRDAALVQALRALGHDAMLAPLYLPLVLEDGLDSRAVHLGGINAYLAHALRVPLPRFVQDWLDSPRLLAWAARRGEMTQAHALGAMTVSMLRGAE
;
A
#
# COMPACT_ATOMS: atom_id res chain seq x y z
N MET A 1 -17.05 17.20 2.87
CA MET A 1 -16.80 16.24 1.78
C MET A 1 -16.19 14.98 2.36
N ARG A 2 -16.35 13.83 1.71
CA ARG A 2 -15.71 12.56 2.10
C ARG A 2 -14.53 12.32 1.16
N LEU A 3 -13.33 12.22 1.71
CA LEU A 3 -12.07 12.18 0.97
C LEU A 3 -11.26 10.96 1.39
N LEU A 4 -10.71 10.23 0.43
CA LEU A 4 -9.84 9.09 0.66
C LEU A 4 -8.50 9.35 -0.03
N GLN A 5 -7.46 9.56 0.78
CA GLN A 5 -6.08 9.66 0.31
C GLN A 5 -5.49 8.25 0.23
N LEU A 6 -5.11 7.84 -0.98
CA LEU A 6 -4.43 6.58 -1.22
C LEU A 6 -2.91 6.80 -1.18
N THR A 7 -2.22 6.01 -0.37
CA THR A 7 -0.76 6.12 -0.20
C THR A 7 -0.14 4.74 -0.32
N ALA A 8 0.94 4.62 -1.10
CA ALA A 8 1.60 3.33 -1.37
C ALA A 8 2.06 2.60 -0.09
N GLY A 9 2.67 3.35 0.83
CA GLY A 9 3.32 2.81 2.01
C GLY A 9 4.70 2.22 1.73
N THR A 10 5.50 2.09 2.77
CA THR A 10 6.88 1.57 2.71
C THR A 10 7.11 0.39 3.63
N GLY A 11 6.30 0.20 4.68
CA GLY A 11 6.35 -0.93 5.60
C GLY A 11 7.60 -1.05 6.48
N SER A 12 8.71 -0.37 6.16
CA SER A 12 10.00 -0.59 6.84
C SER A 12 10.82 0.67 7.15
N PHE A 13 10.53 1.82 6.51
CA PHE A 13 11.29 3.06 6.72
C PHE A 13 10.40 4.32 6.57
N HIS A 14 10.87 5.45 7.11
CA HIS A 14 10.16 6.73 6.99
C HIS A 14 10.14 7.23 5.54
N CYS A 15 8.94 7.51 5.05
CA CYS A 15 8.72 7.94 3.67
C CYS A 15 8.22 9.38 3.64
N GLY A 16 8.94 10.27 2.97
CA GLY A 16 8.54 11.66 2.81
C GLY A 16 7.15 11.81 2.16
N THR A 17 6.82 10.94 1.20
CA THR A 17 5.48 10.89 0.60
C THR A 17 4.41 10.49 1.61
N CYS A 18 4.67 9.49 2.46
CA CYS A 18 3.71 9.07 3.48
C CYS A 18 3.47 10.17 4.53
N LEU A 19 4.53 10.85 4.97
CA LEU A 19 4.42 11.97 5.92
C LEU A 19 3.66 13.15 5.31
N ARG A 20 3.95 13.50 4.06
CA ARG A 20 3.23 14.55 3.32
C ARG A 20 1.73 14.23 3.19
N ASP A 21 1.40 13.00 2.82
CA ASP A 21 0.02 12.57 2.62
C ASP A 21 -0.74 12.54 3.97
N ALA A 22 -0.08 12.14 5.06
CA ALA A 22 -0.61 12.26 6.41
C ALA A 22 -0.90 13.71 6.81
N ALA A 23 0.05 14.63 6.59
CA ALA A 23 -0.13 16.05 6.87
C ALA A 23 -1.29 16.66 6.04
N LEU A 24 -1.43 16.26 4.78
CA LEU A 24 -2.55 16.68 3.93
C LEU A 24 -3.89 16.23 4.51
N VAL A 25 -4.01 14.96 4.92
CA VAL A 25 -5.25 14.44 5.54
C VAL A 25 -5.57 15.18 6.83
N GLN A 26 -4.57 15.47 7.68
CA GLN A 26 -4.76 16.25 8.89
C GLN A 26 -5.28 17.67 8.58
N ALA A 27 -4.70 18.35 7.58
CA ALA A 27 -5.14 19.68 7.16
C ALA A 27 -6.58 19.66 6.61
N LEU A 28 -6.93 18.66 5.82
CA LEU A 28 -8.30 18.50 5.30
C LEU A 28 -9.31 18.27 6.43
N ARG A 29 -8.95 17.49 7.46
CA ARG A 29 -9.77 17.31 8.66
C ARG A 29 -9.97 18.62 9.42
N ALA A 30 -8.91 19.42 9.58
CA ALA A 30 -8.98 20.72 10.23
C ALA A 30 -9.91 21.71 9.49
N LEU A 31 -10.07 21.55 8.18
CA LEU A 31 -11.02 22.31 7.35
C LEU A 31 -12.47 21.76 7.40
N GLY A 32 -12.74 20.77 8.25
CA GLY A 32 -14.08 20.19 8.42
C GLY A 32 -14.44 19.11 7.39
N HIS A 33 -13.47 18.52 6.69
CA HIS A 33 -13.72 17.39 5.79
C HIS A 33 -13.57 16.05 6.50
N ASP A 34 -14.38 15.07 6.09
CA ASP A 34 -14.21 13.66 6.47
C ASP A 34 -13.12 13.06 5.56
N ALA A 35 -11.86 13.24 5.97
CA ALA A 35 -10.69 12.76 5.22
C ALA A 35 -10.05 11.54 5.90
N MET A 36 -9.68 10.55 5.09
CA MET A 36 -9.05 9.31 5.53
C MET A 36 -7.80 9.01 4.72
N LEU A 37 -6.83 8.36 5.37
CA LEU A 37 -5.60 7.88 4.76
C LEU A 37 -5.68 6.34 4.66
N ALA A 38 -5.48 5.78 3.47
CA ALA A 38 -5.53 4.34 3.25
C ALA A 38 -4.24 3.84 2.58
N PRO A 39 -3.56 2.83 3.19
CA PRO A 39 -2.43 2.18 2.56
C PRO A 39 -2.86 1.29 1.39
N LEU A 40 -2.12 1.37 0.28
CA LEU A 40 -2.32 0.53 -0.90
C LEU A 40 -1.51 -0.75 -0.85
N TYR A 41 -0.18 -0.67 -0.85
CA TYR A 41 0.69 -1.84 -1.05
C TYR A 41 1.33 -2.35 0.24
N LEU A 42 1.71 -1.43 1.12
CA LEU A 42 2.44 -1.72 2.34
C LEU A 42 1.89 -0.89 3.50
N PRO A 43 2.09 -1.34 4.76
CA PRO A 43 1.76 -0.53 5.93
C PRO A 43 2.47 0.83 5.91
N LEU A 44 1.81 1.84 6.48
CA LEU A 44 2.40 3.18 6.63
C LEU A 44 3.31 3.22 7.86
N VAL A 45 4.45 3.90 7.73
CA VAL A 45 5.32 4.24 8.85
C VAL A 45 5.15 5.74 9.10
N LEU A 46 4.37 6.09 10.12
CA LEU A 46 4.02 7.46 10.48
C LEU A 46 4.42 7.75 11.93
N GLU A 47 4.73 9.01 12.22
CA GLU A 47 5.07 9.48 13.57
C GLU A 47 3.83 9.59 14.47
N ASP A 48 2.70 10.06 13.92
CA ASP A 48 1.55 10.55 14.71
C ASP A 48 0.40 9.55 14.88
N GLY A 49 0.63 8.25 14.75
CA GLY A 49 -0.36 7.23 15.12
C GLY A 49 -1.72 7.31 14.41
N LEU A 50 -1.81 7.98 13.25
CA LEU A 50 -3.02 7.97 12.42
C LEU A 50 -3.41 6.52 12.16
N ASP A 51 -4.66 6.15 12.50
CA ASP A 51 -5.22 4.82 12.24
C ASP A 51 -5.07 4.47 10.75
N SER A 52 -4.01 3.73 10.42
CA SER A 52 -3.83 3.20 9.08
C SER A 52 -4.76 2.01 8.94
N ARG A 53 -5.75 2.13 8.04
CA ARG A 53 -6.65 1.02 7.71
C ARG A 53 -5.89 -0.17 7.12
N ALA A 54 -6.61 -1.28 6.98
CA ALA A 54 -6.13 -2.46 6.27
C ALA A 54 -5.59 -2.09 4.88
N VAL A 55 -4.55 -2.81 4.47
CA VAL A 55 -3.97 -2.71 3.14
C VAL A 55 -4.95 -3.28 2.13
N HIS A 56 -5.23 -2.57 1.03
CA HIS A 56 -6.25 -2.97 0.06
C HIS A 56 -5.70 -3.59 -1.23
N LEU A 57 -4.43 -3.37 -1.55
CA LEU A 57 -3.76 -3.89 -2.75
C LEU A 57 -2.37 -4.38 -2.35
N GLY A 58 -2.27 -5.30 -1.37
CA GLY A 58 -0.98 -5.59 -0.76
C GLY A 58 0.06 -6.07 -1.76
N GLY A 59 1.30 -5.59 -1.58
CA GLY A 59 2.36 -5.77 -2.57
C GLY A 59 2.66 -7.23 -2.89
N ILE A 60 2.46 -8.14 -1.93
CA ILE A 60 2.64 -9.58 -2.13
C ILE A 60 1.56 -10.14 -3.05
N ASN A 61 0.28 -9.80 -2.82
CA ASN A 61 -0.83 -10.20 -3.69
C ASN A 61 -0.65 -9.66 -5.11
N ALA A 62 -0.31 -8.37 -5.23
CA ALA A 62 -0.07 -7.75 -6.54
C ALA A 62 1.09 -8.42 -7.30
N TYR A 63 2.18 -8.77 -6.59
CA TYR A 63 3.31 -9.47 -7.19
C TYR A 63 2.95 -10.90 -7.63
N LEU A 64 2.26 -11.66 -6.78
CA LEU A 64 1.87 -13.03 -7.10
C LEU A 64 0.85 -13.11 -8.24
N ALA A 65 -0.09 -12.16 -8.31
CA ALA A 65 -1.01 -12.04 -9.44
C ALA A 65 -0.25 -11.83 -10.75
N HIS A 66 0.77 -10.96 -10.74
CA HIS A 66 1.63 -10.75 -11.90
C HIS A 66 2.47 -12.00 -12.27
N ALA A 67 3.09 -12.63 -11.27
CA ALA A 67 4.02 -13.73 -11.48
C ALA A 67 3.33 -15.05 -11.89
N LEU A 68 2.21 -15.37 -11.25
CA LEU A 68 1.51 -16.65 -11.42
C LEU A 68 0.36 -16.56 -12.43
N ARG A 69 -0.16 -15.36 -12.71
CA ARG A 69 -1.29 -15.12 -13.64
C ARG A 69 -2.52 -15.99 -13.34
N VAL A 70 -2.70 -16.35 -12.08
CA VAL A 70 -3.84 -17.13 -11.59
C VAL A 70 -4.43 -16.45 -10.36
N PRO A 71 -5.76 -16.48 -10.20
CA PRO A 71 -6.41 -15.88 -9.04
C PRO A 71 -6.11 -16.70 -7.79
N LEU A 72 -5.65 -16.03 -6.74
CA LEU A 72 -5.50 -16.62 -5.41
C LEU A 72 -6.88 -16.71 -4.72
N PRO A 73 -7.18 -17.75 -3.94
CA PRO A 73 -8.38 -17.78 -3.12
C PRO A 73 -8.39 -16.62 -2.11
N ARG A 74 -9.56 -16.05 -1.81
CA ARG A 74 -9.70 -14.89 -0.91
C ARG A 74 -9.02 -15.07 0.45
N PHE A 75 -9.15 -16.25 1.06
CA PHE A 75 -8.52 -16.52 2.36
C PHE A 75 -6.99 -16.45 2.31
N VAL A 76 -6.38 -16.77 1.16
CA VAL A 76 -4.93 -16.65 0.95
C VAL A 76 -4.57 -15.17 0.79
N GLN A 77 -5.36 -14.43 0.01
CA GLN A 77 -5.15 -12.99 -0.17
C GLN A 77 -5.20 -12.24 1.17
N ASP A 78 -6.22 -12.52 1.99
CA ASP A 78 -6.39 -11.90 3.31
C ASP A 78 -5.21 -12.21 4.26
N TRP A 79 -4.67 -13.43 4.19
CA TRP A 79 -3.49 -13.81 4.97
C TRP A 79 -2.22 -13.09 4.48
N LEU A 80 -2.07 -12.96 3.16
CA LEU A 80 -0.95 -12.27 2.52
C LEU A 80 -0.96 -10.76 2.80
N ASP A 81 -2.13 -10.16 2.97
CA ASP A 81 -2.31 -8.74 3.31
C ASP A 81 -2.16 -8.45 4.80
N SER A 82 -1.74 -9.43 5.61
CA SER A 82 -1.49 -9.19 7.02
C SER A 82 -0.36 -8.16 7.23
N PRO A 83 -0.58 -7.09 8.04
CA PRO A 83 0.41 -6.02 8.20
C PRO A 83 1.79 -6.50 8.64
N ARG A 84 1.85 -7.56 9.47
CA ARG A 84 3.10 -8.17 9.94
C ARG A 84 3.87 -8.83 8.80
N LEU A 85 3.19 -9.55 7.91
CA LEU A 85 3.83 -10.21 6.77
C LEU A 85 4.32 -9.17 5.75
N LEU A 86 3.49 -8.17 5.46
CA LEU A 86 3.86 -7.08 4.55
C LEU A 86 5.05 -6.26 5.09
N ALA A 87 5.05 -5.91 6.38
CA ALA A 87 6.17 -5.23 7.01
C ALA A 87 7.45 -6.08 7.00
N TRP A 88 7.32 -7.39 7.21
CA TRP A 88 8.45 -8.31 7.11
C TRP A 88 9.00 -8.42 5.69
N ALA A 89 8.13 -8.50 4.68
CA ALA A 89 8.53 -8.53 3.27
C ALA A 89 9.20 -7.22 2.87
N ALA A 90 8.68 -6.08 3.35
CA ALA A 90 9.26 -4.76 3.11
C ALA A 90 10.68 -4.58 3.68
N ARG A 91 11.07 -5.35 4.70
CA ARG A 91 12.45 -5.35 5.24
C ARG A 91 13.43 -6.15 4.38
N ARG A 92 12.94 -6.98 3.47
CA ARG A 92 13.74 -7.85 2.58
C ARG A 92 13.73 -7.40 1.13
N GLY A 93 12.86 -6.45 0.80
CA GLY A 93 12.82 -5.85 -0.53
C GLY A 93 14.01 -4.91 -0.72
N GLU A 94 15.01 -5.35 -1.47
CA GLU A 94 15.89 -4.40 -2.14
C GLU A 94 15.06 -3.68 -3.22
N MET A 95 15.10 -2.35 -3.21
CA MET A 95 14.28 -1.53 -4.08
C MET A 95 14.62 -1.77 -5.55
N THR A 96 13.74 -2.53 -6.21
CA THR A 96 13.34 -2.40 -7.61
C THR A 96 14.45 -2.56 -8.65
N GLN A 97 14.59 -3.78 -9.18
CA GLN A 97 15.11 -3.94 -10.53
C GLN A 97 14.16 -3.25 -11.50
N ALA A 98 14.62 -2.17 -12.15
CA ALA A 98 13.78 -1.29 -12.98
C ALA A 98 13.00 -2.05 -14.07
N HIS A 99 13.60 -3.08 -14.66
CA HIS A 99 12.95 -3.90 -15.68
C HIS A 99 11.74 -4.68 -15.13
N ALA A 100 11.85 -5.23 -13.92
CA ALA A 100 10.77 -5.99 -13.28
C ALA A 100 9.62 -5.06 -12.86
N LEU A 101 9.95 -3.86 -12.38
CA LEU A 101 8.96 -2.85 -12.00
C LEU A 101 8.12 -2.38 -13.20
N GLY A 102 8.73 -2.20 -14.37
CA GLY A 102 8.02 -1.79 -15.58
C GLY A 102 6.96 -2.81 -16.02
N ALA A 103 7.34 -4.08 -16.09
CA ALA A 103 6.41 -5.16 -16.45
C ALA A 103 5.24 -5.27 -15.45
N MET A 104 5.54 -5.16 -14.16
CA MET A 104 4.53 -5.17 -13.10
C MET A 104 3.58 -3.97 -13.21
N THR A 105 4.10 -2.77 -13.49
CA THR A 105 3.28 -1.56 -13.68
C THR A 105 2.27 -1.73 -14.83
N VAL A 106 2.71 -2.25 -15.98
CA VAL A 106 1.82 -2.52 -17.12
C VAL A 106 0.77 -3.58 -16.76
N SER A 107 1.16 -4.62 -16.04
CA SER A 107 0.26 -5.68 -15.57
C SER A 107 -0.85 -5.13 -14.68
N MET A 108 -0.50 -4.25 -13.74
CA MET A 108 -1.46 -3.64 -12.81
C MET A 108 -2.43 -2.69 -13.54
N LEU A 109 -1.94 -1.86 -14.46
CA LEU A 109 -2.79 -0.96 -15.25
C LEU A 109 -3.80 -1.70 -16.14
N ARG A 110 -3.44 -2.90 -16.59
CA ARG A 110 -4.34 -3.75 -17.38
C ARG A 110 -5.35 -4.53 -16.54
N GLY A 111 -5.22 -4.52 -15.21
CA GLY A 111 -6.10 -5.28 -14.33
C GLY A 111 -5.94 -6.78 -14.50
N ALA A 112 -4.71 -7.29 -14.40
CA ALA A 112 -4.48 -8.73 -14.36
C ALA A 112 -5.00 -9.31 -13.03
N GLU A 113 -6.31 -9.57 -13.00
CA GLU A 113 -6.94 -10.62 -12.20
C GLU A 113 -6.95 -11.94 -12.97
#